data_AF-A0A7K5CFU3-F1
#
_entry.id   AF-A0A7K5CFU3-F1
#
_cell.length_a   1.000
_cell.length_b   1.000
_cell.length_c   1.000
_cell.angle_alpha   90.00
_cell.angle_beta   90.00
_cell.angle_gamma   90.00
#
_symmetry.space_group_name_H-M   'P 1'
#
loop_
_entity.id
_entity.type
_entity.pdbx_description
1 polymer ?
#
loop_
_entity_poly.entity_id
_entity_poly.type
_entity_poly.pdbx_seq_one_letter_code
_entity_poly.pdbx_strand_id
1 'polypeptide(L)' 'RQVLEAFEQAEREPKPPPHLLFSDVYLEMPPRLRRQRQELQRHLDTYGEHYPLQHFQK' A
#
# COMPACT_ATOMS: atom_id res chain seq x y z
N ARG A 1 -20.96 -17.03 -15.53
CA ARG A 1 -21.42 -15.99 -14.57
C ARG A 1 -20.39 -15.75 -13.49
N GLN A 2 -19.90 -16.80 -12.82
CA GLN A 2 -18.86 -16.73 -11.78
C GLN A 2 -17.63 -15.87 -12.12
N VAL A 3 -17.12 -15.91 -13.36
CA VAL A 3 -15.95 -15.10 -13.77
C VAL A 3 -16.23 -13.59 -13.76
N LEU A 4 -17.41 -13.17 -14.23
CA LEU A 4 -17.77 -11.75 -14.27
C LEU A 4 -18.04 -11.22 -12.86
N GLU A 5 -18.66 -12.04 -12.00
CA GLU A 5 -18.89 -11.70 -10.59
C GLU A 5 -17.57 -11.55 -9.81
N ALA A 6 -16.61 -12.47 -10.00
CA ALA A 6 -15.29 -12.38 -9.39
C ALA A 6 -14.50 -11.15 -9.89
N PHE A 7 -14.66 -10.79 -11.16
CA PHE A 7 -14.02 -9.61 -11.75
C PHE A 7 -14.57 -8.31 -11.16
N GLU A 8 -15.90 -8.15 -11.11
CA GLU A 8 -16.54 -6.98 -10.50
C GLU A 8 -16.18 -6.83 -9.02
N GLN A 9 -16.03 -7.94 -8.29
CA GLN A 9 -15.60 -7.92 -6.90
C GLN A 9 -14.16 -7.40 -6.79
N ALA A 10 -13.23 -7.97 -7.57
CA ALA A 10 -11.82 -7.61 -7.52
C ALA A 10 -11.56 -6.14 -7.91
N GLU A 11 -12.32 -5.57 -8.85
CA GLU A 11 -12.19 -4.16 -9.23
C GLU A 11 -12.62 -3.18 -8.14
N ARG A 12 -13.54 -3.58 -7.26
CA ARG A 12 -14.03 -2.76 -6.14
C ARG A 12 -13.13 -2.84 -4.91
N GLU A 13 -12.25 -3.84 -4.84
CA GLU A 13 -11.36 -4.02 -3.71
C GLU A 13 -10.30 -2.90 -3.67
N PRO A 14 -10.14 -2.20 -2.53
CA PRO A 14 -9.09 -1.20 -2.39
C PRO A 14 -7.71 -1.87 -2.43
N LYS A 15 -6.73 -1.16 -2.98
CA LYS A 15 -5.34 -1.60 -3.09
C LYS A 15 -4.76 -1.85 -1.70
N PRO A 16 -3.84 -2.81 -1.54
CA PRO A 16 -3.14 -3.06 -0.28
C PRO A 16 -2.42 -1.79 0.20
N PRO A 17 -2.28 -1.57 1.52
CA PRO A 17 -1.74 -0.32 2.05
C PRO A 17 -0.27 -0.10 1.61
N PRO A 18 0.16 1.15 1.36
CA PRO A 18 1.49 1.44 0.79
C PRO A 18 2.66 0.92 1.62
N HIS A 19 2.50 0.78 2.94
CA HIS A 19 3.57 0.29 3.82
C HIS A 19 3.99 -1.16 3.53
N LEU A 20 3.13 -1.96 2.90
CA LEU A 20 3.45 -3.33 2.49
C LEU A 20 4.48 -3.38 1.36
N LEU A 21 4.75 -2.27 0.66
CA LEU A 21 5.82 -2.24 -0.35
C LEU A 21 7.20 -2.56 0.24
N PHE A 22 7.36 -2.39 1.56
CA PHE A 22 8.60 -2.65 2.29
C PHE A 22 8.64 -4.00 3.00
N SER A 23 7.51 -4.71 3.13
CA SER A 23 7.48 -6.04 3.75
C SER A 23 7.94 -7.11 2.76
N ASP A 24 8.29 -8.29 3.27
CA ASP A 24 8.60 -9.49 2.48
C ASP A 24 9.80 -9.38 1.52
N VAL A 25 10.54 -8.26 1.55
CA VAL A 25 11.83 -8.09 0.85
C VAL A 25 12.90 -9.02 1.45
N TYR A 26 12.86 -9.18 2.77
CA TYR A 26 13.69 -10.09 3.56
C TYR A 26 12.81 -10.73 4.63
N LEU A 27 13.27 -11.84 5.22
CA LEU A 27 12.58 -12.47 6.36
C LEU A 27 12.31 -11.47 7.49
N GLU A 28 13.28 -10.60 7.76
CA GLU A 28 13.14 -9.50 8.72
C GLU A 28 13.51 -8.17 8.06
N MET A 29 12.71 -7.13 8.30
CA MET A 29 12.91 -5.81 7.71
C MET A 29 14.21 -5.16 8.24
N PRO A 30 15.24 -4.94 7.40
CA PRO A 30 16.49 -4.36 7.85
C PRO A 30 16.31 -2.93 8.39
N PRO A 31 17.19 -2.43 9.29
CA PRO A 31 17.07 -1.08 9.87
C PRO A 31 16.97 0.03 8.83
N ARG A 32 17.71 -0.06 7.72
CA ARG A 32 17.65 0.91 6.62
C ARG A 32 16.28 0.91 5.92
N LEU A 33 15.68 -0.27 5.72
CA LEU A 33 14.37 -0.41 5.09
C LEU A 33 13.24 0.09 6.02
N ARG A 34 13.36 -0.16 7.32
CA ARG A 34 12.48 0.44 8.34
C ARG A 34 12.52 1.96 8.31
N ARG A 35 13.72 2.55 8.15
CA ARG A 35 13.90 4.01 8.03
C ARG A 35 13.22 4.55 6.76
N GLN A 36 13.40 3.90 5.62
CA GLN A 36 12.74 4.30 4.36
C GLN A 36 11.21 4.26 4.49
N ARG A 37 10.67 3.22 5.12
CA ARG A 37 9.22 3.13 5.41
C ARG A 37 8.73 4.31 6.25
N GLN A 38 9.49 4.70 7.28
CA GLN A 38 9.15 5.85 8.12
C GLN A 38 9.25 7.18 7.37
N GLU A 39 10.25 7.33 6.50
CA GLU A 39 10.40 8.51 5.65
C GLU A 39 9.22 8.64 4.68
N LEU A 40 8.77 7.55 4.07
CA LEU A 40 7.55 7.55 3.25
C LEU A 40 6.31 7.93 4.07
N GLN A 41 6.15 7.40 5.28
CA GLN A 41 5.02 7.75 6.13
C GLN A 41 4.95 9.26 6.37
N ARG A 42 6.06 9.88 6.80
CA ARG A 42 6.12 11.33 7.04
C ARG A 42 5.85 12.15 5.76
N HIS A 43 6.32 11.64 4.62
CA HIS A 43 6.08 12.26 3.32
C HIS A 43 4.59 12.25 2.97
N LEU A 44 3.90 11.12 3.16
CA LEU A 44 2.46 11.01 2.91
C LEU A 44 1.63 11.78 3.94
N ASP A 45 2.10 11.92 5.18
CA ASP A 45 1.43 12.75 6.18
C ASP A 45 1.46 14.24 5.78
N THR A 46 2.52 14.69 5.10
CA THR A 46 2.70 16.11 4.71
C THR A 46 2.19 16.40 3.30
N TYR A 47 2.40 15.48 2.36
CA TYR A 47 2.17 15.66 0.92
C TYR A 47 1.18 14.64 0.35
N GLY A 48 0.39 13.97 1.21
CA GLY A 48 -0.53 12.91 0.82
C GLY A 48 -1.60 13.35 -0.19
N GLU A 49 -1.92 14.64 -0.24
CA GLU A 49 -2.85 15.22 -1.23
C GLU A 49 -2.39 15.04 -2.69
N HIS A 50 -1.10 14.83 -2.93
CA HIS A 50 -0.55 14.58 -4.26
C HIS A 50 -0.54 13.09 -4.65
N TYR A 51 -1.01 12.21 -3.77
CA TYR A 51 -1.02 10.77 -3.98
C TYR A 51 -2.45 10.20 -3.98
N PRO A 52 -2.73 9.15 -4.77
CA PRO A 52 -4.05 8.56 -4.88
C PRO A 52 -4.38 7.65 -3.68
N LEU A 53 -4.23 8.15 -2.44
CA LEU A 53 -4.38 7.39 -1.20
C LEU A 53 -5.81 6.87 -0.96
N GLN A 54 -6.80 7.46 -1.63
CA GLN A 54 -8.21 7.06 -1.52
C GLN A 54 -8.49 5.66 -2.05
N HIS A 55 -7.65 5.14 -2.94
CA HIS A 55 -7.77 3.78 -3.48
C HIS A 55 -7.03 2.73 -2.66
N PHE A 56 -6.34 3.12 -1.59
CA PHE A 56 -5.56 2.23 -0.76
C PHE A 56 -6.29 1.95 0.54
N GLN A 57 -6.11 0.74 1.06
CA GLN A 57 -6.50 0.38 2.41
C GLN A 57 -5.71 1.23 3.41
N LYS A 58 -6.33 1.52 4.56
CA LYS A 58 -5.69 2.26 5.66
C LYS A 58 -4.77 1.35 6.48
#